data_AF-A0A1H7JFR3-F1
#
_entry.id   AF-A0A1H7JFR3-F1
#
_cell.length_a   1.000
_cell.length_b   1.000
_cell.length_c   1.000
_cell.angle_alpha   90.00
_cell.angle_beta   90.00
_cell.angle_gamma   90.00
#
_symmetry.space_group_name_H-M   'P 1'
#
loop_
_entity.id
_entity.type
_entity.pdbx_description
1 polymer ?
#
loop_
_entity_poly.entity_id
_entity_poly.type
_entity_poly.pdbx_seq_one_letter_code
_entity_poly.pdbx_strand_id
1 'polypeptide(L)'
;MLAEQLIEAGLHNGTISIFDDDQEGAEFGSDSSGRLIDYIMAAGRLNCPVPVSLVVRVLNSRVGPMALEQIHYLFWDLDLFRWEFVDEEGAELCISPRLQLEAELLCRRRLADTGREITCLIELIEGVQPKGVDKSAEIRFLLDLLQKLDRNGPRGAAYATGYLKVAEALTKLRIRHQVRDASLMLQESSFRRAALRTKDNSDKSIILLNDAERDRVLNDAREVVEVAIQEISEGKLWAGRRTKENLYVERASIYGFLAVGRAKAHGVPDAVWSDYLAARTAIARAMAIADSYFPFDVGLWTPFDILEEDGSDLSEERRSEMRADIYAVLDQVDIDTLPPSQQEKFNNRRFKVGSALGDEELGKDAYQRLEASNPPVAYFLQARSMCPNIFGGKAKEPFSENTRQRARSAAKFLKERTQAIALDTRCLHLLLQLEWAAATGGRLLHGERRPLPSESKNRTDILESVRELNRAADEGARFVFRYLEATLTWIGGDVDRAVDLWRALERETEYEDASRMMRRLFIANANGKPVLYRGRLEKQRSKGHWQLRVEGLHGYVNLAEREFRNEDLQPGREIKGFAIAFNYLGPIADLASRYGGQL
;
A
#
# COMPACT_ATOMS: atom_id res chain seq x y z
N MET A 1 -25.64 -16.36 -15.25
CA MET A 1 -26.98 -16.97 -15.31
C MET A 1 -28.02 -16.35 -14.36
N LEU A 2 -27.72 -15.98 -13.11
CA LEU A 2 -28.71 -15.22 -12.28
C LEU A 2 -28.99 -13.82 -12.85
N ALA A 3 -27.95 -13.16 -13.37
CA ALA A 3 -28.05 -11.82 -13.95
C ALA A 3 -28.91 -11.76 -15.23
N GLU A 4 -28.88 -12.80 -16.08
CA GLU A 4 -29.70 -12.86 -17.29
C GLU A 4 -31.18 -13.12 -16.96
N GLN A 5 -31.45 -13.93 -15.95
CA GLN A 5 -32.81 -14.19 -15.45
C GLN A 5 -33.46 -12.94 -14.84
N LEU A 6 -32.66 -12.06 -14.21
CA LEU A 6 -33.13 -10.79 -13.66
C LEU A 6 -33.44 -9.75 -14.76
N ILE A 7 -32.75 -9.84 -15.90
CA ILE A 7 -33.00 -8.98 -17.07
C ILE A 7 -34.25 -9.44 -17.82
N GLU A 8 -34.46 -10.76 -18.00
CA GLU A 8 -35.69 -11.33 -18.57
C GLU A 8 -36.93 -11.06 -17.72
N ALA A 9 -36.78 -10.90 -16.41
CA ALA A 9 -37.86 -10.56 -15.48
C ALA A 9 -38.36 -9.09 -15.58
N GLY A 10 -37.80 -8.27 -16.49
CA GLY A 10 -38.33 -6.93 -16.78
C GLY A 10 -37.92 -5.83 -15.79
N LEU A 11 -36.93 -6.08 -14.91
CA LEU A 11 -36.42 -5.11 -13.93
C LEU A 11 -35.56 -3.97 -14.55
N HIS A 12 -35.45 -3.88 -15.88
CA HIS A 12 -34.63 -2.88 -16.56
C HIS A 12 -35.36 -1.54 -16.81
N ASN A 13 -36.69 -1.49 -16.74
CA ASN A 13 -37.46 -0.30 -17.09
C ASN A 13 -38.25 0.27 -15.91
N GLY A 14 -37.55 1.11 -15.17
CA GLY A 14 -38.09 1.93 -14.09
C GLY A 14 -36.95 2.28 -13.17
N THR A 15 -36.65 3.57 -13.05
CA THR A 15 -35.96 4.15 -11.89
C THR A 15 -36.79 3.85 -10.64
N ILE A 16 -36.76 2.60 -10.20
CA ILE A 16 -37.08 2.23 -8.84
C ILE A 16 -35.77 2.51 -8.12
N SER A 17 -35.74 3.64 -7.41
CA SER A 17 -34.79 3.80 -6.33
C SER A 17 -35.06 2.65 -5.37
N ILE A 18 -34.30 1.56 -5.47
CA ILE A 18 -34.40 0.41 -4.54
C ILE A 18 -34.07 0.86 -3.11
N PHE A 19 -33.52 2.07 -2.97
CA PHE A 19 -33.30 2.78 -1.73
C PHE A 19 -33.93 4.16 -1.88
N ASP A 20 -35.13 4.36 -1.36
CA ASP A 20 -35.65 5.70 -1.13
C ASP A 20 -34.62 6.50 -0.32
N ASP A 21 -34.54 7.81 -0.62
CA ASP A 21 -33.71 8.81 0.02
C ASP A 21 -34.03 8.94 1.52
N ASP A 22 -33.56 7.99 2.34
CA ASP A 22 -33.35 8.22 3.77
C ASP A 22 -32.08 9.08 3.92
N GLN A 23 -32.25 10.40 3.76
CA GLN A 23 -31.22 11.42 4.03
C GLN A 23 -30.86 11.53 5.53
N GLU A 24 -31.43 10.70 6.40
CA GLU A 24 -30.93 10.46 7.74
C GLU A 24 -30.01 9.23 7.71
N GLY A 25 -28.70 9.46 7.57
CA GLY A 25 -27.72 8.41 7.80
C GLY A 25 -27.94 7.82 9.19
N ALA A 26 -28.27 6.53 9.26
CA ALA A 26 -28.53 5.83 10.51
C ALA A 26 -27.41 6.14 11.52
N GLU A 27 -27.75 6.86 12.59
CA GLU A 27 -26.78 7.29 13.60
C GLU A 27 -25.99 6.08 14.13
N PHE A 28 -24.68 6.25 14.25
CA PHE A 28 -23.82 5.27 14.90
C PHE A 28 -24.29 5.05 16.35
N GLY A 29 -24.78 3.85 16.64
CA GLY A 29 -25.00 3.31 17.99
C GLY A 29 -25.73 4.20 19.00
N SER A 30 -26.96 4.63 18.71
CA SER A 30 -27.83 5.26 19.73
C SER A 30 -28.54 4.23 20.63
N ASP A 31 -28.76 3.00 20.18
CA ASP A 31 -29.44 1.93 20.92
C ASP A 31 -28.65 0.59 20.94
N SER A 32 -29.04 -0.35 21.80
CA SER A 32 -28.41 -1.68 21.94
C SER A 32 -28.44 -2.49 20.64
N SER A 33 -29.52 -2.36 19.86
CA SER A 33 -29.74 -3.07 18.60
C SER A 33 -28.77 -2.59 17.52
N GLY A 34 -28.64 -1.28 17.37
CA GLY A 34 -27.68 -0.68 16.45
C GLY A 34 -26.24 -1.10 16.75
N ARG A 35 -25.85 -1.10 18.03
CA ARG A 35 -24.50 -1.53 18.44
C ARG A 35 -24.24 -3.02 18.20
N LEU A 36 -25.23 -3.87 18.45
CA LEU A 36 -25.14 -5.31 18.16
C LEU A 36 -24.85 -5.54 16.67
N ILE A 37 -25.63 -4.89 15.80
CA ILE A 37 -25.43 -4.92 14.35
C ILE A 37 -24.02 -4.43 14.01
N ASP A 38 -23.59 -3.29 14.57
CA ASP A 38 -22.29 -2.71 14.28
C ASP A 38 -21.12 -3.66 14.64
N TYR A 39 -21.17 -4.33 15.80
CA TYR A 39 -20.15 -5.29 16.21
C TYR A 39 -20.10 -6.54 15.32
N ILE A 40 -21.27 -7.15 15.05
CA ILE A 40 -21.33 -8.38 14.26
C ILE A 40 -20.96 -8.09 12.81
N MET A 41 -21.38 -6.97 12.25
CA MET A 41 -21.06 -6.61 10.86
C MET A 41 -19.57 -6.24 10.72
N ALA A 42 -18.99 -5.50 11.67
CA ALA A 42 -17.56 -5.17 11.62
C ALA A 42 -16.67 -6.42 11.64
N ALA A 43 -16.94 -7.38 12.54
CA ALA A 43 -16.21 -8.65 12.60
C ALA A 43 -16.56 -9.58 11.42
N GLY A 44 -17.84 -9.60 11.03
CA GLY A 44 -18.38 -10.38 9.92
C GLY A 44 -17.82 -9.98 8.56
N ARG A 45 -17.41 -8.72 8.38
CA ARG A 45 -16.69 -8.24 7.19
C ARG A 45 -15.33 -8.94 7.02
N LEU A 46 -14.71 -9.32 8.13
CA LEU A 46 -13.50 -10.14 8.18
C LEU A 46 -13.82 -11.64 8.26
N ASN A 47 -15.10 -12.03 8.11
CA ASN A 47 -15.55 -13.41 8.27
C ASN A 47 -15.11 -14.01 9.62
N CYS A 48 -15.21 -13.23 10.70
CA CYS A 48 -14.92 -13.66 12.06
C CYS A 48 -16.25 -13.80 12.84
N PRO A 49 -16.74 -15.04 13.08
CA PRO A 49 -17.87 -15.27 13.98
C PRO A 49 -17.51 -14.83 15.40
N VAL A 50 -18.40 -14.09 16.06
CA VAL A 50 -18.13 -13.53 17.39
C VAL A 50 -18.78 -14.39 18.47
N PRO A 51 -18.07 -14.77 19.56
CA PRO A 51 -18.69 -15.46 20.69
C PRO A 51 -19.83 -14.64 21.29
N VAL A 52 -20.97 -15.28 21.53
CA VAL A 52 -22.19 -14.57 21.98
C VAL A 52 -21.98 -13.98 23.38
N SER A 53 -21.29 -14.71 24.26
CA SER A 53 -20.95 -14.22 25.60
C SER A 53 -20.08 -12.96 25.56
N LEU A 54 -19.17 -12.86 24.60
CA LEU A 54 -18.35 -11.66 24.37
C LEU A 54 -19.22 -10.48 23.93
N VAL A 55 -20.07 -10.66 22.91
CA VAL A 55 -20.92 -9.57 22.39
C VAL A 55 -21.86 -9.03 23.47
N VAL A 56 -22.53 -9.92 24.21
CA VAL A 56 -23.41 -9.53 25.32
C VAL A 56 -22.63 -8.76 26.40
N ARG A 57 -21.41 -9.20 26.73
CA ARG A 57 -20.55 -8.52 27.71
C ARG A 57 -20.16 -7.12 27.25
N VAL A 58 -19.78 -6.97 25.99
CA VAL A 58 -19.40 -5.66 25.42
C VAL A 58 -20.62 -4.73 25.39
N LEU A 59 -21.79 -5.20 24.95
CA LEU A 59 -23.02 -4.42 24.97
C LEU A 59 -23.40 -3.97 26.39
N ASN A 60 -23.38 -4.89 27.35
CA ASN A 60 -23.70 -4.57 28.75
C ASN A 60 -22.75 -3.52 29.33
N SER A 61 -21.49 -3.51 28.93
CA SER A 61 -20.51 -2.50 29.38
C SER A 61 -20.75 -1.10 28.82
N ARG A 62 -21.48 -0.99 27.70
CA ARG A 62 -21.70 0.27 26.97
C ARG A 62 -23.10 0.86 27.17
N VAL A 63 -24.12 0.01 27.18
CA VAL A 63 -25.54 0.43 27.24
C VAL A 63 -26.18 0.12 28.61
N GLY A 64 -25.51 -0.67 29.45
CA GLY A 64 -26.04 -1.15 30.73
C GLY A 64 -26.62 -2.57 30.62
N PRO A 65 -27.01 -3.19 31.75
CA PRO A 65 -27.49 -4.57 31.78
C PRO A 65 -28.78 -4.71 30.96
N MET A 66 -28.73 -5.55 29.92
CA MET A 66 -29.89 -5.87 29.09
C MET A 66 -30.78 -6.94 29.76
N ALA A 67 -32.09 -6.79 29.62
CA ALA A 67 -33.06 -7.79 30.06
C ALA A 67 -33.01 -9.03 29.12
N LEU A 68 -33.41 -10.20 29.62
CA LEU A 68 -33.40 -11.44 28.84
C LEU A 68 -34.29 -11.34 27.58
N GLU A 69 -35.38 -10.59 27.69
CA GLU A 69 -36.32 -10.32 26.60
C GLU A 69 -35.69 -9.45 25.51
N GLN A 70 -34.83 -8.50 25.88
CA GLN A 70 -34.08 -7.69 24.92
C GLN A 70 -33.02 -8.52 24.22
N ILE A 71 -32.32 -9.40 24.93
CA ILE A 71 -31.38 -10.35 24.32
C ILE A 71 -32.15 -11.28 23.35
N HIS A 72 -33.29 -11.84 23.76
CA HIS A 72 -34.09 -12.68 22.88
C HIS A 72 -34.50 -11.93 21.60
N TYR A 73 -35.06 -10.72 21.72
CA TYR A 73 -35.46 -9.90 20.58
C TYR A 73 -34.27 -9.60 19.64
N LEU A 74 -33.15 -9.16 20.21
CA LEU A 74 -31.94 -8.78 19.49
C LEU A 74 -31.33 -9.94 18.69
N PHE A 75 -31.46 -11.16 19.18
CA PHE A 75 -30.76 -12.32 18.63
C PHE A 75 -31.68 -13.30 17.87
N TRP A 76 -33.01 -13.21 18.04
CA TRP A 76 -33.97 -14.12 17.42
C TRP A 76 -34.92 -13.45 16.41
N ASP A 77 -35.29 -12.18 16.63
CA ASP A 77 -36.26 -11.47 15.78
C ASP A 77 -35.58 -10.62 14.68
N LEU A 78 -34.25 -10.44 14.75
CA LEU A 78 -33.46 -9.81 13.70
C LEU A 78 -32.99 -10.86 12.68
N ASP A 79 -33.61 -10.90 11.51
CA ASP A 79 -33.21 -11.73 10.35
C ASP A 79 -31.94 -11.17 9.66
N LEU A 80 -30.89 -10.94 10.45
CA LEU A 80 -29.59 -10.42 10.00
C LEU A 80 -28.42 -11.33 10.39
N PHE A 81 -28.65 -12.27 11.32
CA PHE A 81 -27.59 -13.06 11.94
C PHE A 81 -27.80 -14.56 11.76
N ARG A 82 -26.70 -15.30 11.78
CA ARG A 82 -26.66 -16.77 11.86
C ARG A 82 -25.93 -17.20 13.12
N TRP A 83 -26.43 -18.29 13.68
CA TRP A 83 -25.82 -18.97 14.82
C TRP A 83 -24.97 -20.12 14.31
N GLU A 84 -23.75 -20.20 14.82
CA GLU A 84 -22.79 -21.23 14.45
C GLU A 84 -22.21 -21.84 15.73
N PHE A 85 -22.25 -23.17 15.82
CA PHE A 85 -21.49 -23.91 16.82
C PHE A 85 -20.10 -24.14 16.26
N VAL A 86 -19.07 -23.67 16.97
CA VAL A 86 -17.69 -23.68 16.47
C VAL A 86 -16.92 -24.92 16.93
N ASP A 87 -17.42 -25.61 17.94
CA ASP A 87 -16.88 -26.87 18.44
C ASP A 87 -17.72 -28.09 18.06
N GLU A 88 -17.08 -29.26 18.00
CA GLU A 88 -17.75 -30.54 17.71
C GLU A 88 -18.73 -30.96 18.83
N GLU A 89 -18.53 -30.41 20.04
CA GLU A 89 -19.34 -30.67 21.24
C GLU A 89 -20.57 -29.76 21.35
N GLY A 90 -20.65 -28.67 20.56
CA GLY A 90 -21.75 -27.73 20.54
C GLY A 90 -21.84 -26.80 21.76
N ALA A 91 -20.76 -26.63 22.52
CA ALA A 91 -20.71 -25.75 23.68
C ALA A 91 -20.29 -24.30 23.33
N GLU A 92 -19.61 -24.08 22.20
CA GLU A 92 -19.12 -22.78 21.77
C GLU A 92 -20.06 -22.14 20.75
N LEU A 93 -20.95 -21.25 21.23
CA LEU A 93 -21.94 -20.57 20.40
C LEU A 93 -21.44 -19.20 19.92
N CYS A 94 -21.31 -19.06 18.61
CA CYS A 94 -20.93 -17.82 17.94
C CYS A 94 -22.07 -17.27 17.08
N ILE A 95 -21.96 -15.97 16.80
CA ILE A 95 -22.86 -15.24 15.91
C ILE A 95 -22.09 -14.61 14.76
N SER A 96 -22.65 -14.73 13.56
CA SER A 96 -22.09 -14.22 12.30
C SER A 96 -23.18 -13.53 11.49
N PRO A 97 -22.85 -12.64 10.53
CA PRO A 97 -23.83 -12.20 9.52
C PRO A 97 -24.26 -13.39 8.65
N ARG A 98 -25.45 -13.32 8.04
CA ARG A 98 -25.90 -14.44 7.16
C ARG A 98 -24.98 -14.63 5.96
N LEU A 99 -24.46 -13.54 5.42
CA LEU A 99 -23.48 -13.51 4.34
C LEU A 99 -22.45 -12.41 4.60
N GLN A 100 -21.19 -12.68 4.23
CA GLN A 100 -20.12 -11.67 4.31
C GLN A 100 -20.44 -10.41 3.47
N LEU A 101 -21.15 -10.57 2.35
CA LEU A 101 -21.58 -9.46 1.49
C LEU A 101 -22.56 -8.51 2.22
N GLU A 102 -23.43 -9.05 3.07
CA GLU A 102 -24.35 -8.23 3.88
C GLU A 102 -23.58 -7.37 4.87
N ALA A 103 -22.58 -7.96 5.54
CA ALA A 103 -21.69 -7.21 6.43
C ALA A 103 -20.93 -6.11 5.68
N GLU A 104 -20.47 -6.37 4.45
CA GLU A 104 -19.82 -5.34 3.66
C GLU A 104 -20.77 -4.19 3.28
N LEU A 105 -21.98 -4.49 2.82
CA LEU A 105 -22.98 -3.48 2.45
C LEU A 105 -23.42 -2.65 3.66
N LEU A 106 -23.68 -3.30 4.79
CA LEU A 106 -24.10 -2.64 6.03
C LEU A 106 -22.97 -1.79 6.63
N CYS A 107 -21.72 -2.27 6.67
CA CYS A 107 -20.59 -1.45 7.10
C CYS A 107 -20.43 -0.21 6.22
N ARG A 108 -20.56 -0.34 4.89
CA ARG A 108 -20.47 0.81 3.97
C ARG A 108 -21.59 1.84 4.20
N ARG A 109 -22.82 1.40 4.44
CA ARG A 109 -23.96 2.30 4.66
C ARG A 109 -23.97 2.93 6.05
N ARG A 110 -23.72 2.14 7.09
CA ARG A 110 -23.95 2.51 8.49
C ARG A 110 -22.68 3.00 9.20
N LEU A 111 -21.56 2.32 9.00
CA LEU A 111 -20.29 2.75 9.58
C LEU A 111 -19.62 3.81 8.70
N ALA A 112 -19.68 3.65 7.36
CA ALA A 112 -19.18 4.54 6.31
C ALA A 112 -17.67 4.85 6.34
N ASP A 113 -17.04 4.80 7.51
CA ASP A 113 -15.64 5.08 7.80
C ASP A 113 -14.98 3.88 8.50
N THR A 114 -13.80 3.50 7.99
CA THR A 114 -12.92 2.48 8.58
C THR A 114 -12.54 2.82 10.02
N GLY A 115 -12.48 4.10 10.40
CA GLY A 115 -12.24 4.51 11.79
C GLY A 115 -13.30 4.02 12.77
N ARG A 116 -14.58 4.00 12.36
CA ARG A 116 -15.68 3.48 13.19
C ARG A 116 -15.64 1.96 13.27
N GLU A 117 -15.33 1.28 12.17
CA GLU A 117 -15.09 -0.18 12.17
C GLU A 117 -13.98 -0.56 13.17
N ILE A 118 -12.85 0.14 13.13
CA ILE A 118 -11.73 -0.06 14.07
C ILE A 118 -12.21 0.10 15.51
N THR A 119 -13.07 1.09 15.78
CA THR A 119 -13.60 1.33 17.12
C THR A 119 -14.44 0.13 17.60
N CYS A 120 -15.34 -0.40 16.76
CA CYS A 120 -16.13 -1.59 17.08
C CYS A 120 -15.24 -2.80 17.36
N LEU A 121 -14.21 -3.02 16.55
CA LEU A 121 -13.28 -4.15 16.72
C LEU A 121 -12.43 -4.00 17.98
N ILE A 122 -11.97 -2.80 18.32
CA ILE A 122 -11.25 -2.53 19.58
C ILE A 122 -12.14 -2.85 20.78
N GLU A 123 -13.41 -2.45 20.75
CA GLU A 123 -14.34 -2.73 21.84
C GLU A 123 -14.57 -4.24 22.02
N LEU A 124 -14.65 -5.00 20.93
CA LEU A 124 -14.68 -6.46 20.99
C LEU A 124 -13.39 -7.04 21.59
N ILE A 125 -12.23 -6.54 21.18
CA ILE A 125 -10.93 -6.97 21.75
C ILE A 125 -10.89 -6.68 23.25
N GLU A 126 -11.17 -5.45 23.68
CA GLU A 126 -11.13 -5.06 25.11
C GLU A 126 -12.14 -5.83 25.98
N GLY A 127 -13.22 -6.35 25.37
CA GLY A 127 -14.24 -7.16 26.05
C GLY A 127 -13.81 -8.60 26.36
N VAL A 128 -12.72 -9.09 25.77
CA VAL A 128 -12.26 -10.49 25.92
C VAL A 128 -11.84 -10.77 27.37
N GLN A 129 -12.48 -11.77 27.98
CA GLN A 129 -12.21 -12.28 29.33
C GLN A 129 -12.36 -13.81 29.29
N PRO A 130 -11.32 -14.53 28.84
CA PRO A 130 -11.38 -15.96 28.61
C PRO A 130 -11.36 -16.68 29.96
N LYS A 131 -12.55 -16.91 30.51
CA LYS A 131 -12.82 -17.58 31.80
C LYS A 131 -13.86 -18.67 31.59
N GLY A 132 -13.78 -19.75 32.37
CA GLY A 132 -14.77 -20.83 32.33
C GLY A 132 -14.78 -21.58 30.99
N VAL A 133 -15.98 -21.92 30.52
CA VAL A 133 -16.22 -22.74 29.31
C VAL A 133 -15.82 -21.99 28.02
N ASP A 134 -15.94 -20.66 28.00
CA ASP A 134 -15.69 -19.84 26.81
C ASP A 134 -14.20 -19.47 26.59
N LYS A 135 -13.29 -20.02 27.43
CA LYS A 135 -11.86 -19.67 27.40
C LYS A 135 -11.23 -19.91 26.03
N SER A 136 -11.53 -21.04 25.40
CA SER A 136 -11.01 -21.43 24.08
C SER A 136 -11.64 -20.59 22.96
N ALA A 137 -12.97 -20.41 23.00
CA ALA A 137 -13.72 -19.64 22.00
C ALA A 137 -13.22 -18.19 21.88
N GLU A 138 -13.10 -17.47 22.99
CA GLU A 138 -12.71 -16.05 22.96
C GLU A 138 -11.24 -15.86 22.52
N ILE A 139 -10.32 -16.75 22.92
CA ILE A 139 -8.92 -16.70 22.46
C ILE A 139 -8.82 -17.03 20.97
N ARG A 140 -9.56 -18.04 20.50
CA ARG A 140 -9.59 -18.43 19.08
C ARG A 140 -10.15 -17.30 18.22
N PHE A 141 -11.27 -16.70 18.64
CA PHE A 141 -11.84 -15.51 18.01
C PHE A 141 -10.82 -14.39 17.93
N LEU A 142 -10.15 -14.07 19.05
CA LEU A 142 -9.18 -12.99 19.09
C LEU A 142 -7.99 -13.24 18.16
N LEU A 143 -7.43 -14.46 18.15
CA LEU A 143 -6.31 -14.79 17.26
C LEU A 143 -6.71 -14.74 15.77
N ASP A 144 -7.89 -15.25 15.41
CA ASP A 144 -8.41 -15.18 14.04
C ASP A 144 -8.66 -13.72 13.61
N LEU A 145 -9.28 -12.92 14.47
CA LEU A 145 -9.50 -11.50 14.22
C LEU A 145 -8.18 -10.76 14.00
N LEU A 146 -7.20 -10.96 14.89
CA LEU A 146 -5.87 -10.33 14.79
C LEU A 146 -5.15 -10.74 13.49
N GLN A 147 -5.19 -12.01 13.11
CA GLN A 147 -4.60 -12.48 11.86
C GLN A 147 -5.21 -11.79 10.64
N LYS A 148 -6.53 -11.58 10.63
CA LYS A 148 -7.23 -10.95 9.51
C LYS A 148 -7.15 -9.42 9.50
N LEU A 149 -6.83 -8.81 10.65
CA LEU A 149 -6.52 -7.39 10.76
C LEU A 149 -5.11 -7.03 10.26
N ASP A 150 -4.18 -7.99 10.30
CA ASP A 150 -2.82 -7.79 9.79
C ASP A 150 -2.83 -7.40 8.29
N ARG A 151 -1.74 -6.81 7.83
CA ARG A 151 -1.54 -6.35 6.45
C ARG A 151 -1.69 -7.48 5.42
N ASN A 152 -1.41 -8.72 5.83
CA ASN A 152 -1.56 -9.91 4.99
C ASN A 152 -2.98 -10.47 5.03
N GLY A 153 -3.89 -9.87 5.80
CA GLY A 153 -5.29 -10.22 5.87
C GLY A 153 -6.08 -9.83 4.62
N PRO A 154 -7.36 -10.23 4.54
CA PRO A 154 -8.19 -10.08 3.34
C PRO A 154 -8.42 -8.63 2.91
N ARG A 155 -8.24 -7.66 3.82
CA ARG A 155 -8.43 -6.22 3.54
C ARG A 155 -7.13 -5.43 3.45
N GLY A 156 -5.99 -6.12 3.36
CA GLY A 156 -4.69 -5.49 3.17
C GLY A 156 -4.38 -4.44 4.24
N ALA A 157 -3.99 -3.24 3.81
CA ALA A 157 -3.63 -2.13 4.70
C ALA A 157 -4.83 -1.26 5.16
N ALA A 158 -6.08 -1.67 4.93
CA ALA A 158 -7.26 -0.85 5.25
C ALA A 158 -7.31 -0.45 6.74
N TYR A 159 -6.93 -1.36 7.65
CA TYR A 159 -6.97 -1.15 9.11
C TYR A 159 -5.68 -0.58 9.68
N ALA A 160 -4.72 -0.21 8.84
CA ALA A 160 -3.37 0.07 9.27
C ALA A 160 -3.23 1.34 10.14
N THR A 161 -4.21 2.26 10.07
CA THR A 161 -4.34 3.42 10.97
C THR A 161 -4.73 3.03 12.41
N GLY A 162 -5.32 1.84 12.60
CA GLY A 162 -5.77 1.32 13.88
C GLY A 162 -4.77 0.44 14.63
N TYR A 163 -3.65 0.06 14.01
CA TYR A 163 -2.73 -0.94 14.58
C TYR A 163 -2.18 -0.59 15.97
N LEU A 164 -1.87 0.68 16.22
CA LEU A 164 -1.43 1.09 17.55
C LEU A 164 -2.54 0.93 18.60
N LYS A 165 -3.79 1.28 18.25
CA LYS A 165 -4.94 1.11 19.14
C LYS A 165 -5.23 -0.37 19.42
N VAL A 166 -5.06 -1.24 18.42
CA VAL A 166 -5.16 -2.70 18.58
C VAL A 166 -4.11 -3.19 19.58
N ALA A 167 -2.85 -2.78 19.43
CA ALA A 167 -1.81 -3.16 20.38
C ALA A 167 -2.08 -2.65 21.81
N GLU A 168 -2.54 -1.42 21.96
CA GLU A 168 -2.94 -0.86 23.26
C GLU A 168 -4.10 -1.63 23.90
N ALA A 169 -5.08 -2.08 23.11
CA ALA A 169 -6.17 -2.93 23.58
C ALA A 169 -5.63 -4.28 24.09
N LEU A 170 -4.68 -4.90 23.38
CA LEU A 170 -4.01 -6.13 23.83
C LEU A 170 -3.20 -5.90 25.12
N THR A 171 -2.52 -4.76 25.26
CA THR A 171 -1.84 -4.38 26.51
C THR A 171 -2.84 -4.30 27.67
N LYS A 172 -4.02 -3.68 27.46
CA LYS A 172 -5.08 -3.62 28.47
C LYS A 172 -5.58 -5.01 28.85
N LEU A 173 -5.80 -5.90 27.88
CA LEU A 173 -6.20 -7.29 28.16
C LEU A 173 -5.16 -8.02 29.02
N ARG A 174 -3.88 -7.92 28.67
CA ARG A 174 -2.80 -8.58 29.39
C ARG A 174 -2.65 -8.06 30.82
N ILE A 175 -2.65 -6.73 31.00
CA ILE A 175 -2.38 -6.11 32.31
C ILE A 175 -3.62 -6.07 33.19
N ARG A 176 -4.76 -5.59 32.68
CA ARG A 176 -5.99 -5.39 33.48
C ARG A 176 -6.80 -6.67 33.62
N HIS A 177 -6.93 -7.45 32.54
CA HIS A 177 -7.73 -8.68 32.54
C HIS A 177 -6.90 -9.95 32.78
N GLN A 178 -5.57 -9.82 32.95
CA GLN A 178 -4.63 -10.92 33.18
C GLN A 178 -4.70 -12.03 32.12
N VAL A 179 -5.05 -11.65 30.88
CA VAL A 179 -5.05 -12.57 29.74
C VAL A 179 -3.62 -12.74 29.25
N ARG A 180 -2.92 -13.72 29.82
CA ARG A 180 -1.53 -14.04 29.48
C ARG A 180 -1.49 -15.22 28.52
N ASP A 181 -1.24 -14.93 27.25
CA ASP A 181 -1.02 -15.92 26.20
C ASP A 181 0.16 -15.49 25.33
N ALA A 182 1.09 -16.40 25.06
CA ALA A 182 2.32 -16.10 24.33
C ALA A 182 2.06 -15.66 22.88
N SER A 183 1.01 -16.19 22.24
CA SER A 183 0.64 -15.82 20.87
C SER A 183 0.02 -14.43 20.83
N LEU A 184 -0.82 -14.08 21.82
CA LEU A 184 -1.36 -12.72 21.96
C LEU A 184 -0.26 -11.68 22.25
N MET A 185 0.72 -12.02 23.09
CA MET A 185 1.87 -11.16 23.37
C MET A 185 2.74 -10.95 22.12
N LEU A 186 2.93 -11.99 21.32
CA LEU A 186 3.60 -11.88 20.01
C LEU A 186 2.82 -10.95 19.06
N GLN A 187 1.49 -11.07 19.00
CA GLN A 187 0.65 -10.18 18.18
C GLN A 187 0.69 -8.73 18.68
N GLU A 188 0.64 -8.51 19.99
CA GLU A 188 0.78 -7.18 20.62
C GLU A 188 2.07 -6.49 20.14
N SER A 189 3.20 -7.20 20.15
CA SER A 189 4.47 -6.70 19.60
C SER A 189 4.41 -6.44 18.09
N SER A 190 3.89 -7.40 17.33
CA SER A 190 3.82 -7.32 15.86
C SER A 190 3.00 -6.11 15.40
N PHE A 191 1.85 -5.84 16.03
CA PHE A 191 1.02 -4.68 15.71
C PHE A 191 1.69 -3.35 16.04
N ARG A 192 2.44 -3.26 17.15
CA ARG A 192 3.25 -2.06 17.49
C ARG A 192 4.26 -1.77 16.39
N ARG A 193 4.98 -2.80 15.93
CA ARG A 193 5.96 -2.67 14.84
C ARG A 193 5.31 -2.37 13.49
N ALA A 194 4.17 -3.00 13.18
CA ALA A 194 3.41 -2.76 11.96
C ALA A 194 2.89 -1.33 11.88
N ALA A 195 2.45 -0.75 13.02
CA ALA A 195 1.99 0.63 13.10
C ALA A 195 3.06 1.66 12.69
N LEU A 196 4.35 1.34 12.85
CA LEU A 196 5.46 2.17 12.41
C LEU A 196 5.67 2.09 10.89
N ARG A 197 5.62 0.89 10.31
CA ARG A 197 5.85 0.66 8.86
C ARG A 197 4.79 1.28 7.95
N THR A 198 3.54 1.33 8.39
CA THR A 198 2.42 1.91 7.61
C THR A 198 2.63 3.40 7.36
N LYS A 199 3.30 4.09 8.28
CA LYS A 199 3.49 5.54 8.21
C LYS A 199 4.59 5.96 7.21
N ASP A 200 5.48 5.04 6.84
CA ASP A 200 6.60 5.30 5.90
C ASP A 200 6.20 5.21 4.41
N ASN A 201 5.06 4.58 4.07
CA ASN A 201 4.72 4.22 2.68
C ASN A 201 3.55 4.99 2.04
N SER A 202 2.91 5.93 2.75
CA SER A 202 1.75 6.67 2.22
C SER A 202 2.04 8.15 1.99
N ASP A 203 1.74 8.60 0.78
CA ASP A 203 1.67 10.00 0.37
C ASP A 203 0.76 10.80 1.33
N LYS A 204 1.34 11.81 1.98
CA LYS A 204 0.70 13.00 2.57
C LYS A 204 -0.64 12.77 3.29
N SER A 205 -0.60 12.31 4.55
CA SER A 205 -1.44 12.77 5.68
C SER A 205 -1.53 11.74 6.81
N ILE A 206 -0.39 11.30 7.37
CA ILE A 206 -0.42 10.55 8.63
C ILE A 206 0.66 11.14 9.54
N ILE A 207 0.26 11.45 10.78
CA ILE A 207 1.05 12.07 11.84
C ILE A 207 2.46 11.45 11.86
N LEU A 208 3.46 12.26 11.48
CA LEU A 208 4.88 11.96 11.66
C LEU A 208 5.10 11.79 13.15
N LEU A 209 5.29 10.55 13.61
CA LEU A 209 5.76 10.33 14.98
C LEU A 209 7.16 10.93 15.07
N ASN A 210 7.42 11.68 16.13
CA ASN A 210 8.79 12.08 16.42
C ASN A 210 9.62 10.84 16.83
N ASP A 211 10.95 10.94 16.80
CA ASP A 211 11.83 9.81 17.13
C ASP A 211 11.59 9.24 18.53
N ALA A 212 11.21 10.09 19.49
CA ALA A 212 10.92 9.67 20.86
C ALA A 212 9.66 8.80 20.96
N GLU A 213 8.61 9.13 20.20
CA GLU A 213 7.39 8.32 20.12
C GLU A 213 7.65 6.98 19.41
N ARG A 214 8.46 6.99 18.34
CA ARG A 214 8.90 5.76 17.65
C ARG A 214 9.65 4.85 18.62
N ASP A 215 10.61 5.38 19.36
CA ASP A 215 11.39 4.62 20.33
C ASP A 215 10.52 4.12 21.47
N ARG A 216 9.54 4.90 21.94
CA ARG A 216 8.58 4.45 22.95
C ARG A 216 7.79 3.23 22.45
N VAL A 217 7.23 3.28 21.25
CA VAL A 217 6.44 2.17 20.69
C VAL A 217 7.29 0.90 20.54
N LEU A 218 8.55 1.03 20.09
CA LEU A 218 9.48 -0.09 19.99
C LEU A 218 9.90 -0.65 21.34
N ASN A 219 10.13 0.22 22.35
CA ASN A 219 10.47 -0.22 23.70
C ASN A 219 9.30 -0.94 24.37
N ASP A 220 8.07 -0.49 24.18
CA ASP A 220 6.87 -1.21 24.64
C ASP A 220 6.78 -2.60 23.97
N ALA A 221 7.02 -2.68 22.66
CA ALA A 221 7.04 -3.96 21.93
C ALA A 221 8.13 -4.90 22.47
N ARG A 222 9.34 -4.37 22.74
CA ARG A 222 10.45 -5.09 23.36
C ARG A 222 10.06 -5.65 24.72
N GLU A 223 9.46 -4.83 25.59
CA GLU A 223 9.08 -5.23 26.93
C GLU A 223 8.12 -6.42 26.90
N VAL A 224 7.11 -6.38 26.03
CA VAL A 224 6.14 -7.48 25.88
C VAL A 224 6.84 -8.78 25.50
N VAL A 225 7.75 -8.75 24.51
CA VAL A 225 8.45 -9.95 24.05
C VAL A 225 9.42 -10.48 25.10
N GLU A 226 10.15 -9.60 25.80
CA GLU A 226 11.06 -10.03 26.87
C GLU A 226 10.31 -10.66 28.04
N VAL A 227 9.17 -10.07 28.46
CA VAL A 227 8.30 -10.67 29.48
C VAL A 227 7.82 -12.05 29.03
N ALA A 228 7.36 -12.19 27.78
CA ALA A 228 6.92 -13.48 27.25
C ALA A 228 8.04 -14.53 27.30
N ILE A 229 9.23 -14.20 26.81
CA ILE A 229 10.39 -15.10 26.79
C ILE A 229 10.81 -15.48 28.22
N GLN A 230 10.87 -14.50 29.13
CA GLN A 230 11.21 -14.73 30.53
C GLN A 230 10.20 -15.67 31.20
N GLU A 231 8.89 -15.39 31.09
CA GLU A 231 7.85 -16.22 31.70
C GLU A 231 7.81 -17.64 31.11
N ILE A 232 8.11 -17.79 29.81
CA ILE A 232 8.27 -19.10 29.17
C ILE A 232 9.47 -19.85 29.76
N SER A 233 10.61 -19.17 29.95
CA SER A 233 11.82 -19.78 30.52
C SER A 233 11.63 -20.21 31.99
N GLU A 234 10.83 -19.47 32.74
CA GLU A 234 10.49 -19.74 34.14
C GLU A 234 9.35 -20.77 34.29
N GLY A 235 8.78 -21.25 33.18
CA GLY A 235 7.65 -22.19 33.18
C GLY A 235 6.31 -21.59 33.62
N LYS A 236 6.21 -20.26 33.69
CA LYS A 236 4.97 -19.53 34.05
C LYS A 236 4.02 -19.35 32.87
N LEU A 237 4.55 -19.37 31.65
CA LEU A 237 3.80 -19.21 30.41
C LEU A 237 4.09 -20.37 29.46
N TRP A 238 3.05 -20.99 28.91
CA TRP A 238 3.22 -22.02 27.89
C TRP A 238 3.29 -21.40 26.49
N ALA A 239 4.15 -21.95 25.64
CA ALA A 239 4.22 -21.59 24.23
C ALA A 239 4.66 -22.81 23.41
N GLY A 240 4.00 -23.04 22.27
CA GLY A 240 4.44 -24.02 21.29
C GLY A 240 5.79 -23.64 20.67
N ARG A 241 6.48 -24.62 20.05
CA ARG A 241 7.80 -24.42 19.42
C ARG A 241 7.81 -23.23 18.45
N ARG A 242 6.86 -23.18 17.53
CA ARG A 242 6.73 -22.09 16.54
C ARG A 242 6.51 -20.71 17.16
N THR A 243 5.71 -20.63 18.23
CA THR A 243 5.51 -19.36 18.94
C THR A 243 6.80 -18.90 19.62
N LYS A 244 7.57 -19.82 20.21
CA LYS A 244 8.89 -19.51 20.76
C LYS A 244 9.84 -18.99 19.69
N GLU A 245 9.97 -19.69 18.57
CA GLU A 245 10.80 -19.27 17.43
C GLU A 245 10.43 -17.86 16.96
N ASN A 246 9.13 -17.61 16.75
CA ASN A 246 8.63 -16.30 16.33
C ASN A 246 8.91 -15.19 17.37
N LEU A 247 8.82 -15.48 18.68
CA LEU A 247 9.18 -14.51 19.73
C LEU A 247 10.65 -14.12 19.67
N TYR A 248 11.56 -15.08 19.46
CA TYR A 248 12.98 -14.77 19.31
C TYR A 248 13.28 -13.97 18.04
N VAL A 249 12.62 -14.30 16.92
CA VAL A 249 12.72 -13.53 15.66
C VAL A 249 12.17 -12.11 15.82
N GLU A 250 11.03 -11.96 16.50
CA GLU A 250 10.43 -10.66 16.77
C GLU A 250 11.35 -9.83 17.68
N ARG A 251 11.93 -10.44 18.73
CA ARG A 251 12.94 -9.79 19.57
C ARG A 251 14.13 -9.28 18.74
N ALA A 252 14.72 -10.15 17.92
CA ALA A 252 15.83 -9.77 17.05
C ALA A 252 15.44 -8.61 16.12
N SER A 253 14.24 -8.66 15.55
CA SER A 253 13.71 -7.60 14.70
C SER A 253 13.58 -6.27 15.44
N ILE A 254 13.03 -6.25 16.66
CA ILE A 254 12.86 -5.03 17.45
C ILE A 254 14.22 -4.38 17.76
N TYR A 255 15.20 -5.17 18.23
CA TYR A 255 16.53 -4.63 18.48
C TYR A 255 17.20 -4.11 17.20
N GLY A 256 17.01 -4.79 16.06
CA GLY A 256 17.45 -4.28 14.77
C GLY A 256 16.83 -2.93 14.41
N PHE A 257 15.51 -2.76 14.65
CA PHE A 257 14.81 -1.50 14.41
C PHE A 257 15.30 -0.37 15.32
N LEU A 258 15.59 -0.67 16.59
CA LEU A 258 16.17 0.30 17.53
C LEU A 258 17.57 0.75 17.07
N ALA A 259 18.43 -0.20 16.68
CA ALA A 259 19.79 0.09 16.23
C ALA A 259 19.80 0.94 14.95
N VAL A 260 19.02 0.55 13.93
CA VAL A 260 18.88 1.31 12.67
C VAL A 260 18.21 2.67 12.91
N GLY A 261 17.17 2.72 13.75
CA GLY A 261 16.50 3.98 14.10
C GLY A 261 17.45 4.98 14.76
N ARG A 262 18.34 4.50 15.64
CA ARG A 262 19.36 5.35 16.26
C ARG A 262 20.43 5.82 15.28
N ALA A 263 20.85 4.96 14.34
CA ALA A 263 21.78 5.35 13.28
C ALA A 263 21.19 6.45 12.39
N LYS A 264 19.93 6.29 11.98
CA LYS A 264 19.16 7.29 11.19
C LYS A 264 19.01 8.63 11.90
N ALA A 265 18.82 8.61 13.22
CA ALA A 265 18.72 9.82 14.02
C ALA A 265 20.09 10.50 14.27
N HIS A 266 21.18 10.03 13.62
CA HIS A 266 22.56 10.46 13.85
C HIS A 266 22.94 10.44 15.34
N GLY A 267 22.51 9.38 16.04
CA GLY A 267 22.84 9.18 17.44
C GLY A 267 24.35 9.00 17.65
N VAL A 268 24.79 9.20 18.90
CA VAL A 268 26.20 9.04 19.29
C VAL A 268 26.72 7.66 18.85
N PRO A 269 27.90 7.56 18.20
CA PRO A 269 28.41 6.30 17.64
C PRO A 269 28.48 5.14 18.63
N ASP A 270 28.83 5.40 19.90
CA ASP A 270 28.86 4.38 20.95
C ASP A 270 27.47 3.84 21.31
N ALA A 271 26.45 4.68 21.23
CA ALA A 271 25.08 4.25 21.48
C ALA A 271 24.53 3.42 20.31
N VAL A 272 24.85 3.81 19.07
CA VAL A 272 24.53 3.00 17.87
C VAL A 272 25.21 1.64 17.95
N TRP A 273 26.50 1.63 18.33
CA TRP A 273 27.26 0.41 18.50
C TRP A 273 26.70 -0.50 19.61
N SER A 274 26.35 0.08 20.76
CA SER A 274 25.73 -0.66 21.86
C SER A 274 24.40 -1.31 21.46
N ASP A 275 23.52 -0.57 20.77
CA ASP A 275 22.25 -1.11 20.29
C ASP A 275 22.46 -2.19 19.23
N TYR A 276 23.46 -2.02 18.36
CA TYR A 276 23.86 -3.06 17.41
C TYR A 276 24.35 -4.34 18.10
N LEU A 277 25.18 -4.24 19.14
CA LEU A 277 25.64 -5.42 19.89
C LEU A 277 24.49 -6.17 20.58
N ALA A 278 23.50 -5.42 21.09
CA ALA A 278 22.28 -6.00 21.62
C ALA A 278 21.47 -6.72 20.53
N ALA A 279 21.32 -6.10 19.36
CA ALA A 279 20.69 -6.71 18.19
C ALA A 279 21.42 -7.98 17.75
N ARG A 280 22.75 -7.93 17.60
CA ARG A 280 23.59 -9.08 17.24
C ARG A 280 23.40 -10.25 18.19
N THR A 281 23.35 -9.99 19.50
CA THR A 281 23.12 -11.02 20.52
C THR A 281 21.72 -11.63 20.38
N ALA A 282 20.70 -10.81 20.12
CA ALA A 282 19.33 -11.27 19.92
C ALA A 282 19.20 -12.10 18.62
N ILE A 283 19.86 -11.68 17.55
CA ILE A 283 19.91 -12.34 16.24
C ILE A 283 20.57 -13.72 16.37
N ALA A 284 21.76 -13.81 16.98
CA ALA A 284 22.45 -15.08 17.17
C ALA A 284 21.60 -16.09 17.95
N ARG A 285 20.88 -15.63 18.98
CA ARG A 285 19.93 -16.47 19.72
C ARG A 285 18.73 -16.90 18.87
N ALA A 286 18.22 -16.03 17.99
CA ALA A 286 17.12 -16.38 17.09
C ALA A 286 17.55 -17.41 16.03
N MET A 287 18.75 -17.25 15.44
CA MET A 287 19.34 -18.20 14.49
C MET A 287 19.54 -19.59 15.11
N ALA A 288 19.95 -19.66 16.39
CA ALA A 288 20.15 -20.93 17.08
C ALA A 288 18.85 -21.71 17.37
N ILE A 289 17.69 -21.05 17.30
CA ILE A 289 16.40 -21.63 17.72
C ILE A 289 15.47 -21.87 16.52
N ALA A 290 15.49 -20.98 15.52
CA ALA A 290 14.51 -20.98 14.44
C ALA A 290 15.04 -21.63 13.15
N ASP A 291 14.29 -22.61 12.65
CA ASP A 291 14.58 -23.31 11.38
C ASP A 291 14.06 -22.54 10.15
N SER A 292 14.14 -21.21 10.15
CA SER A 292 13.58 -20.37 9.08
C SER A 292 14.57 -19.32 8.58
N TYR A 293 14.34 -18.77 7.39
CA TYR A 293 15.13 -17.67 6.84
C TYR A 293 15.04 -16.35 7.65
N PHE A 294 13.96 -16.12 8.41
CA PHE A 294 13.69 -14.80 9.00
C PHE A 294 14.77 -14.28 9.96
N PRO A 295 15.34 -15.06 10.92
CA PRO A 295 16.49 -14.63 11.71
C PRO A 295 17.68 -14.19 10.86
N PHE A 296 17.98 -14.93 9.78
CA PHE A 296 19.07 -14.60 8.87
C PHE A 296 18.81 -13.31 8.11
N ASP A 297 17.57 -13.06 7.66
CA ASP A 297 17.21 -11.76 7.08
C ASP A 297 17.50 -10.62 8.06
N VAL A 298 17.13 -10.77 9.34
CA VAL A 298 17.43 -9.76 10.39
C VAL A 298 18.92 -9.57 10.59
N GLY A 299 19.68 -10.66 10.60
CA GLY A 299 21.14 -10.66 10.62
C GLY A 299 21.79 -9.92 9.45
N LEU A 300 21.16 -9.95 8.27
CA LEU A 300 21.66 -9.25 7.08
C LEU A 300 21.24 -7.79 7.08
N TRP A 301 19.95 -7.47 7.27
CA TRP A 301 19.48 -6.09 7.11
C TRP A 301 19.90 -5.16 8.25
N THR A 302 20.06 -5.65 9.47
CA THR A 302 20.42 -4.80 10.62
C THR A 302 21.78 -4.13 10.44
N PRO A 303 22.91 -4.86 10.29
CA PRO A 303 24.21 -4.22 10.03
C PRO A 303 24.24 -3.50 8.69
N PHE A 304 23.55 -4.04 7.67
CA PHE A 304 23.50 -3.44 6.34
C PHE A 304 22.88 -2.04 6.36
N ASP A 305 21.68 -1.90 6.93
CA ASP A 305 20.98 -0.62 6.99
C ASP A 305 21.76 0.40 7.84
N ILE A 306 22.44 -0.01 8.93
CA ILE A 306 23.31 0.88 9.72
C ILE A 306 24.50 1.38 8.87
N LEU A 307 25.12 0.50 8.07
CA LEU A 307 26.25 0.86 7.22
C LEU A 307 25.88 1.79 6.05
N GLU A 308 24.62 1.71 5.56
CA GLU A 308 24.09 2.59 4.51
C GLU A 308 23.75 4.00 5.00
N GLU A 309 23.56 4.22 6.31
CA GLU A 309 23.27 5.56 6.82
C GLU A 309 24.48 6.49 6.70
N ASP A 310 24.36 7.45 5.77
CA ASP A 310 25.32 8.53 5.52
C ASP A 310 25.47 9.36 6.80
N GLY A 311 26.65 9.36 7.42
CA GLY A 311 26.93 10.14 8.65
C GLY A 311 26.90 9.35 9.95
N SER A 312 26.85 8.01 9.91
CA SER A 312 27.28 7.22 11.06
C SER A 312 28.80 7.39 11.24
N ASP A 313 29.22 8.22 12.20
CA ASP A 313 30.63 8.41 12.61
C ASP A 313 31.21 7.16 13.33
N LEU A 314 30.83 5.96 12.86
CA LEU A 314 31.37 4.69 13.34
C LEU A 314 32.82 4.54 12.85
N SER A 315 33.68 4.04 13.73
CA SER A 315 35.08 3.76 13.37
C SER A 315 35.18 2.66 12.31
N GLU A 316 36.26 2.66 11.53
CA GLU A 316 36.50 1.66 10.49
C GLU A 316 36.55 0.23 11.05
N GLU A 317 37.00 0.04 12.29
CA GLU A 317 36.97 -1.26 12.96
C GLU A 317 35.54 -1.77 13.15
N ARG A 318 34.63 -0.91 13.64
CA ARG A 318 33.21 -1.25 13.85
C ARG A 318 32.50 -1.51 12.52
N ARG A 319 32.81 -0.73 11.49
CA ARG A 319 32.30 -0.94 10.14
C ARG A 319 32.77 -2.28 9.57
N SER A 320 34.04 -2.62 9.80
CA SER A 320 34.61 -3.91 9.38
C SER A 320 33.99 -5.09 10.12
N GLU A 321 33.71 -4.96 11.42
CA GLU A 321 33.03 -5.98 12.21
C GLU A 321 31.60 -6.24 11.71
N MET A 322 30.83 -5.18 11.41
CA MET A 322 29.50 -5.32 10.80
C MET A 322 29.54 -6.00 9.42
N ARG A 323 30.55 -5.71 8.60
CA ARG A 323 30.76 -6.39 7.31
C ARG A 323 31.09 -7.88 7.51
N ALA A 324 31.96 -8.20 8.45
CA ALA A 324 32.30 -9.58 8.79
C ALA A 324 31.05 -10.34 9.27
N ASP A 325 30.21 -9.71 10.10
CA ASP A 325 28.95 -10.30 10.56
C ASP A 325 27.97 -10.56 9.41
N ILE A 326 27.89 -9.67 8.40
CA ILE A 326 27.10 -9.93 7.18
C ILE A 326 27.57 -11.19 6.45
N TYR A 327 28.88 -11.32 6.19
CA TYR A 327 29.41 -12.51 5.52
C TYR A 327 29.21 -13.77 6.35
N ALA A 328 29.43 -13.71 7.67
CA ALA A 328 29.21 -14.83 8.56
C ALA A 328 27.75 -15.33 8.53
N VAL A 329 26.78 -14.42 8.40
CA VAL A 329 25.37 -14.78 8.25
C VAL A 329 25.09 -15.41 6.88
N LEU A 330 25.71 -14.90 5.81
CA LEU A 330 25.59 -15.47 4.46
C LEU A 330 26.12 -16.90 4.41
N ASP A 331 27.26 -17.16 5.06
CA ASP A 331 27.94 -18.46 5.06
C ASP A 331 27.17 -19.55 5.85
N GLN A 332 26.29 -19.14 6.78
CA GLN A 332 25.50 -20.07 7.59
C GLN A 332 24.25 -20.60 6.88
N VAL A 333 23.80 -19.95 5.80
CA VAL A 333 22.55 -20.30 5.14
C VAL A 333 22.80 -21.28 3.99
N ASP A 334 22.33 -22.52 4.17
CA ASP A 334 22.20 -23.45 3.05
C ASP A 334 20.94 -23.12 2.23
N ILE A 335 21.14 -22.46 1.09
CA ILE A 335 20.06 -22.00 0.20
C ILE A 335 19.18 -23.17 -0.26
N ASP A 336 19.78 -24.33 -0.53
CA ASP A 336 19.08 -25.45 -1.16
C ASP A 336 18.11 -26.13 -0.17
N THR A 337 18.28 -25.88 1.13
CA THR A 337 17.37 -26.34 2.20
C THR A 337 16.17 -25.43 2.43
N LEU A 338 16.21 -24.19 1.91
CA LEU A 338 15.14 -23.22 2.12
C LEU A 338 13.94 -23.52 1.20
N PRO A 339 12.70 -23.24 1.63
CA PRO A 339 11.55 -23.25 0.74
C PRO A 339 11.74 -22.27 -0.44
N PRO A 340 11.18 -22.54 -1.65
CA PRO A 340 11.40 -21.69 -2.83
C PRO A 340 11.08 -20.20 -2.61
N SER A 341 10.00 -19.91 -1.87
CA SER A 341 9.61 -18.53 -1.54
C SER A 341 10.59 -17.82 -0.60
N GLN A 342 11.36 -18.57 0.20
CA GLN A 342 12.44 -18.03 1.05
C GLN A 342 13.75 -17.92 0.28
N GLN A 343 14.04 -18.84 -0.65
CA GLN A 343 15.20 -18.74 -1.54
C GLN A 343 15.18 -17.45 -2.37
N GLU A 344 14.02 -17.09 -2.93
CA GLU A 344 13.86 -15.83 -3.68
C GLU A 344 14.17 -14.61 -2.79
N LYS A 345 13.62 -14.58 -1.57
CA LYS A 345 13.86 -13.48 -0.62
C LYS A 345 15.33 -13.39 -0.23
N PHE A 346 15.96 -14.54 0.03
CA PHE A 346 17.38 -14.61 0.37
C PHE A 346 18.26 -14.12 -0.78
N ASN A 347 18.04 -14.58 -2.00
CA ASN A 347 18.83 -14.14 -3.15
C ASN A 347 18.60 -12.66 -3.49
N ASN A 348 17.39 -12.13 -3.30
CA ASN A 348 17.13 -10.69 -3.40
C ASN A 348 17.96 -9.90 -2.35
N ARG A 349 18.02 -10.40 -1.11
CA ARG A 349 18.87 -9.80 -0.07
C ARG A 349 20.35 -9.86 -0.44
N ARG A 350 20.85 -11.01 -0.91
CA ARG A 350 22.25 -11.19 -1.37
C ARG A 350 22.60 -10.21 -2.49
N PHE A 351 21.72 -10.03 -3.46
CA PHE A 351 21.93 -9.08 -4.56
C PHE A 351 22.08 -7.64 -4.05
N LYS A 352 21.23 -7.20 -3.12
CA LYS A 352 21.31 -5.86 -2.50
C LYS A 352 22.60 -5.69 -1.69
N VAL A 353 22.92 -6.67 -0.85
CA VAL A 353 24.13 -6.67 -0.01
C VAL A 353 25.38 -6.62 -0.89
N GLY A 354 25.49 -7.47 -1.92
CA GLY A 354 26.63 -7.48 -2.83
C GLY A 354 26.84 -6.13 -3.53
N SER A 355 25.77 -5.54 -4.07
CA SER A 355 25.84 -4.23 -4.71
C SER A 355 26.32 -3.12 -3.79
N ALA A 356 25.99 -3.18 -2.50
CA ALA A 356 26.30 -2.12 -1.56
C ALA A 356 27.64 -2.32 -0.82
N LEU A 357 28.06 -3.58 -0.63
CA LEU A 357 29.40 -3.91 -0.14
C LEU A 357 30.46 -3.75 -1.24
N GLY A 358 30.06 -3.61 -2.51
CA GLY A 358 30.97 -3.59 -3.65
C GLY A 358 31.51 -4.98 -4.01
N ASP A 359 30.84 -6.04 -3.56
CA ASP A 359 31.15 -7.42 -3.89
C ASP A 359 30.41 -7.83 -5.18
N GLU A 360 31.11 -7.66 -6.31
CA GLU A 360 30.58 -7.97 -7.63
C GLU A 360 30.32 -9.47 -7.83
N GLU A 361 31.10 -10.35 -7.20
CA GLU A 361 30.93 -11.80 -7.32
C GLU A 361 29.66 -12.27 -6.60
N LEU A 362 29.46 -11.82 -5.36
CA LEU A 362 28.23 -12.09 -4.60
C LEU A 362 26.99 -11.58 -5.34
N GLY A 363 27.06 -10.36 -5.88
CA GLY A 363 25.97 -9.77 -6.67
C GLY A 363 25.67 -10.56 -7.93
N LYS A 364 26.70 -11.04 -8.64
CA LYS A 364 26.56 -11.80 -9.88
C LYS A 364 25.99 -13.21 -9.64
N ASP A 365 26.48 -13.95 -8.63
CA ASP A 365 25.93 -15.26 -8.27
C ASP A 365 24.45 -15.14 -7.85
N ALA A 366 24.13 -14.15 -7.00
CA ALA A 366 22.76 -13.90 -6.58
C ALA A 366 21.83 -13.57 -7.76
N TYR A 367 22.30 -12.76 -8.72
CA TYR A 367 21.57 -12.48 -9.95
C TYR A 367 21.33 -13.74 -10.78
N GLN A 368 22.36 -14.57 -11.00
CA GLN A 368 22.23 -15.80 -11.80
C GLN A 368 21.24 -16.79 -11.18
N ARG A 369 21.23 -16.92 -9.86
CA ARG A 369 20.25 -17.76 -9.13
C ARG A 369 18.83 -17.20 -9.23
N LEU A 370 18.66 -15.88 -9.15
CA LEU A 370 17.35 -15.24 -9.36
C LEU A 370 16.89 -15.39 -10.81
N GLU A 371 17.79 -15.24 -11.79
CA GLU A 371 17.45 -15.37 -13.21
C GLU A 371 16.98 -16.80 -13.53
N ALA A 372 17.60 -17.81 -12.93
CA ALA A 372 17.20 -19.20 -13.12
C ALA A 372 15.84 -19.56 -12.47
N SER A 373 15.50 -18.91 -11.34
CA SER A 373 14.30 -19.25 -10.55
C SER A 373 13.11 -18.34 -10.80
N ASN A 374 13.34 -17.02 -10.87
CA ASN A 374 12.33 -15.99 -11.09
C ASN A 374 12.92 -14.85 -11.97
N PRO A 375 13.00 -15.05 -13.30
CA PRO A 375 13.62 -14.11 -14.23
C PRO A 375 13.10 -12.67 -14.12
N PRO A 376 11.77 -12.41 -14.03
CA PRO A 376 11.26 -11.05 -13.89
C PRO A 376 11.84 -10.29 -12.70
N VAL A 377 11.97 -10.96 -11.54
CA VAL A 377 12.56 -10.35 -10.33
C VAL A 377 14.03 -10.02 -10.55
N ALA A 378 14.79 -10.94 -11.15
CA ALA A 378 16.19 -10.70 -11.48
C ALA A 378 16.34 -9.48 -12.41
N TYR A 379 15.53 -9.42 -13.47
CA TYR A 379 15.57 -8.36 -14.46
C TYR A 379 15.16 -7.00 -13.88
N PHE A 380 14.14 -6.97 -13.04
CA PHE A 380 13.73 -5.77 -12.33
C PHE A 380 14.86 -5.21 -11.46
N LEU A 381 15.48 -6.07 -10.63
CA LEU A 381 16.53 -5.65 -9.71
C LEU A 381 17.77 -5.16 -10.46
N GLN A 382 18.18 -5.87 -11.51
CA GLN A 382 19.32 -5.50 -12.34
C GLN A 382 19.08 -4.19 -13.10
N ALA A 383 17.94 -4.05 -13.77
CA ALA A 383 17.62 -2.81 -14.49
C ALA A 383 17.56 -1.60 -13.54
N ARG A 384 17.05 -1.78 -12.32
CA ARG A 384 16.99 -0.74 -11.31
C ARG A 384 18.39 -0.34 -10.80
N SER A 385 19.30 -1.30 -10.58
CA SER A 385 20.68 -1.03 -10.13
C SER A 385 21.52 -0.34 -11.22
N MET A 386 21.19 -0.56 -12.50
CA MET A 386 21.83 0.14 -13.62
C MET A 386 21.58 1.66 -13.63
N CYS A 387 20.50 2.16 -13.02
CA CYS A 387 20.17 3.59 -12.97
C CYS A 387 19.47 4.01 -11.66
N PRO A 388 20.16 4.00 -10.51
CA PRO A 388 19.52 4.27 -9.21
C PRO A 388 19.11 5.75 -9.04
N ASN A 389 19.78 6.66 -9.77
CA ASN A 389 19.67 8.12 -9.59
C ASN A 389 18.39 8.75 -10.15
N ILE A 390 17.45 7.95 -10.68
CA ILE A 390 16.14 8.45 -11.12
C ILE A 390 15.04 8.17 -10.08
N PHE A 391 15.36 7.46 -8.99
CA PHE A 391 14.41 7.02 -7.97
C PHE A 391 14.65 7.70 -6.60
N GLY A 392 13.57 7.85 -5.82
CA GLY A 392 13.62 8.30 -4.42
C GLY A 392 14.19 9.71 -4.22
N GLY A 393 14.69 10.00 -3.02
CA GLY A 393 15.29 11.29 -2.66
C GLY A 393 16.63 11.59 -3.38
N LYS A 394 17.25 10.58 -4.00
CA LYS A 394 18.48 10.73 -4.81
C LYS A 394 18.19 11.29 -6.21
N ALA A 395 16.92 11.30 -6.65
CA ALA A 395 16.51 11.84 -7.94
C ALA A 395 16.60 13.37 -7.98
N LYS A 396 17.66 13.88 -8.61
CA LYS A 396 17.84 15.31 -8.87
C LYS A 396 17.42 15.65 -10.30
N GLU A 397 16.21 16.17 -10.45
CA GLU A 397 15.69 16.65 -11.73
C GLU A 397 16.12 18.10 -12.00
N PRO A 398 16.43 18.49 -13.25
CA PRO A 398 16.48 17.63 -14.44
C PRO A 398 17.68 16.68 -14.42
N PHE A 399 17.49 15.47 -14.95
CA PHE A 399 18.52 14.44 -15.02
C PHE A 399 19.62 14.82 -16.01
N SER A 400 20.88 14.61 -15.60
CA SER A 400 22.05 14.79 -16.45
C SER A 400 22.08 13.81 -17.62
N GLU A 401 22.82 14.13 -18.68
CA GLU A 401 22.90 13.26 -19.86
C GLU A 401 23.49 11.88 -19.52
N ASN A 402 24.42 11.78 -18.55
CA ASN A 402 24.93 10.50 -18.06
C ASN A 402 23.80 9.65 -17.45
N THR A 403 22.97 10.25 -16.58
CA THR A 403 21.80 9.56 -16.00
C THR A 403 20.81 9.12 -17.08
N ARG A 404 20.54 9.97 -18.07
CA ARG A 404 19.68 9.64 -19.21
C ARG A 404 20.24 8.48 -20.03
N GLN A 405 21.54 8.43 -20.27
CA GLN A 405 22.20 7.34 -21.00
C GLN A 405 22.15 6.01 -20.23
N ARG A 406 22.32 6.05 -18.90
CA ARG A 406 22.12 4.88 -18.03
C ARG A 406 20.67 4.40 -18.07
N ALA A 407 19.70 5.31 -18.04
CA ALA A 407 18.28 4.97 -18.17
C ALA A 407 17.97 4.31 -19.53
N ARG A 408 18.53 4.82 -20.64
CA ARG A 408 18.42 4.18 -21.97
C ARG A 408 18.99 2.76 -21.97
N SER A 409 20.15 2.57 -21.34
CA SER A 409 20.81 1.26 -21.27
C SER A 409 20.01 0.25 -20.46
N ALA A 410 19.44 0.68 -19.33
CA ALA A 410 18.56 -0.15 -18.50
C ALA A 410 17.22 -0.47 -19.19
N ALA A 411 16.62 0.51 -19.89
CA ALA A 411 15.42 0.28 -20.69
C ALA A 411 15.68 -0.75 -21.80
N LYS A 412 16.82 -0.63 -22.50
CA LYS A 412 17.24 -1.59 -23.53
C LYS A 412 17.38 -3.00 -22.95
N PHE A 413 18.01 -3.14 -21.77
CA PHE A 413 18.14 -4.43 -21.09
C PHE A 413 16.80 -5.11 -20.84
N LEU A 414 15.76 -4.36 -20.42
CA LEU A 414 14.41 -4.88 -20.22
C LEU A 414 13.70 -5.20 -21.55
N LYS A 415 13.85 -4.34 -22.57
CA LYS A 415 13.26 -4.57 -23.91
C LYS A 415 13.77 -5.83 -24.59
N GLU A 416 15.04 -6.16 -24.42
CA GLU A 416 15.61 -7.41 -24.94
C GLU A 416 14.99 -8.66 -24.28
N ARG A 417 14.27 -8.47 -23.17
CA ARG A 417 13.67 -9.53 -22.34
C ARG A 417 12.15 -9.39 -22.22
N THR A 418 11.50 -8.64 -23.11
CA THR A 418 10.05 -8.35 -23.04
C THR A 418 9.19 -9.60 -22.88
N GLN A 419 9.54 -10.70 -23.57
CA GLN A 419 8.79 -11.97 -23.47
C GLN A 419 8.74 -12.51 -22.03
N ALA A 420 9.84 -12.43 -21.29
CA ALA A 420 9.92 -12.92 -19.92
C ALA A 420 9.19 -12.01 -18.93
N ILE A 421 9.05 -10.71 -19.23
CA ILE A 421 8.45 -9.72 -18.33
C ILE A 421 7.03 -9.29 -18.72
N ALA A 422 6.43 -9.89 -19.76
CA ALA A 422 5.18 -9.43 -20.37
C ALA A 422 3.97 -9.37 -19.41
N LEU A 423 3.99 -10.16 -18.34
CA LEU A 423 2.95 -10.17 -17.31
C LEU A 423 3.41 -9.54 -15.97
N ASP A 424 4.68 -9.13 -15.86
CA ASP A 424 5.19 -8.51 -14.64
C ASP A 424 5.02 -6.98 -14.70
N THR A 425 3.97 -6.50 -14.04
CA THR A 425 3.64 -5.08 -13.97
C THR A 425 4.73 -4.22 -13.33
N ARG A 426 5.60 -4.79 -12.48
CA ARG A 426 6.73 -4.07 -11.87
C ARG A 426 7.81 -3.79 -12.90
N CYS A 427 8.15 -4.79 -13.71
CA CYS A 427 9.10 -4.66 -14.82
C CYS A 427 8.60 -3.69 -15.89
N LEU A 428 7.34 -3.81 -16.31
CA LEU A 428 6.75 -2.93 -17.33
C LEU A 428 6.66 -1.48 -16.85
N HIS A 429 6.29 -1.26 -15.58
CA HIS A 429 6.31 0.07 -15.00
C HIS A 429 7.74 0.64 -14.89
N LEU A 430 8.72 -0.17 -14.51
CA LEU A 430 10.13 0.25 -14.49
C LEU A 430 10.62 0.62 -15.89
N LEU A 431 10.29 -0.18 -16.91
CA LEU A 431 10.61 0.11 -18.31
C LEU A 431 10.04 1.48 -18.71
N LEU A 432 8.76 1.72 -18.45
CA LEU A 432 8.09 2.99 -18.73
C LEU A 432 8.78 4.18 -18.03
N GLN A 433 9.18 4.02 -16.77
CA GLN A 433 9.91 5.05 -16.02
C GLN A 433 11.29 5.35 -16.63
N LEU A 434 12.01 4.31 -17.05
CA LEU A 434 13.35 4.42 -17.65
C LEU A 434 13.29 5.09 -19.02
N GLU A 435 12.35 4.71 -19.87
CA GLU A 435 12.13 5.34 -21.17
C GLU A 435 11.75 6.81 -21.04
N TRP A 436 10.85 7.11 -20.09
CA TRP A 436 10.45 8.49 -19.81
C TRP A 436 11.63 9.34 -19.33
N ALA A 437 12.42 8.83 -18.38
CA ALA A 437 13.60 9.52 -17.87
C ALA A 437 14.64 9.75 -18.96
N ALA A 438 14.88 8.75 -19.81
CA ALA A 438 15.75 8.87 -20.98
C ALA A 438 15.28 9.95 -21.96
N ALA A 439 13.98 9.98 -22.25
CA ALA A 439 13.39 10.89 -23.24
C ALA A 439 13.29 12.33 -22.73
N THR A 440 12.78 12.54 -21.52
CA THR A 440 12.42 13.87 -20.99
C THR A 440 13.45 14.47 -20.04
N GLY A 441 14.35 13.65 -19.46
CA GLY A 441 15.22 14.10 -18.38
C GLY A 441 14.48 14.38 -17.06
N GLY A 442 13.22 13.95 -16.92
CA GLY A 442 12.44 14.09 -15.70
C GLY A 442 11.83 12.76 -15.24
N ARG A 443 11.20 12.78 -14.08
CA ARG A 443 10.42 11.65 -13.55
C ARG A 443 9.07 11.58 -14.24
N LEU A 444 8.62 10.35 -14.49
CA LEU A 444 7.33 10.07 -15.10
C LEU A 444 6.21 10.71 -14.28
N LEU A 445 5.43 11.59 -14.94
CA LEU A 445 4.20 12.18 -14.40
C LEU A 445 4.37 12.91 -13.05
N HIS A 446 5.59 13.38 -12.74
CA HIS A 446 5.89 14.07 -11.48
C HIS A 446 5.64 15.59 -11.58
N GLY A 447 4.61 16.06 -10.87
CA GLY A 447 4.18 17.45 -10.84
C GLY A 447 3.18 17.81 -11.95
N GLU A 448 2.91 19.11 -12.09
CA GLU A 448 2.04 19.65 -13.13
C GLU A 448 2.85 20.18 -14.32
N ARG A 449 2.20 20.24 -15.48
CA ARG A 449 2.71 20.90 -16.69
C ARG A 449 4.15 20.50 -17.02
N ARG A 450 4.37 19.20 -17.17
CA ARG A 450 5.65 18.64 -17.63
C ARG A 450 5.65 18.43 -19.14
N PRO A 451 6.80 18.63 -19.82
CA PRO A 451 6.88 18.46 -21.26
C PRO A 451 6.73 16.99 -21.63
N LEU A 452 5.95 16.73 -22.67
CA LEU A 452 5.97 15.44 -23.36
C LEU A 452 7.30 15.24 -24.12
N PRO A 453 7.73 13.98 -24.35
CA PRO A 453 8.83 13.70 -25.26
C PRO A 453 8.60 14.35 -26.64
N SER A 454 9.58 15.13 -27.11
CA SER A 454 9.48 15.85 -28.38
C SER A 454 9.70 14.93 -29.59
N GLU A 455 10.49 13.87 -29.43
CA GLU A 455 10.81 12.94 -30.51
C GLU A 455 9.71 11.90 -30.72
N SER A 456 9.32 11.70 -31.98
CA SER A 456 8.24 10.76 -32.31
C SER A 456 8.55 9.32 -31.90
N LYS A 457 9.79 8.87 -32.09
CA LYS A 457 10.22 7.52 -31.71
C LYS A 457 10.03 7.27 -30.21
N ASN A 458 10.47 8.21 -29.36
CA ASN A 458 10.31 8.08 -27.91
C ASN A 458 8.83 8.02 -27.51
N ARG A 459 7.96 8.78 -28.19
CA ARG A 459 6.50 8.71 -27.93
C ARG A 459 5.91 7.36 -28.31
N THR A 460 6.32 6.78 -29.44
CA THR A 460 5.88 5.45 -29.86
C THR A 460 6.35 4.37 -28.90
N ASP A 461 7.63 4.36 -28.54
CA ASP A 461 8.21 3.41 -27.59
C ASP A 461 7.48 3.46 -26.23
N ILE A 462 7.26 4.66 -25.68
CA ILE A 462 6.54 4.86 -24.42
C ILE A 462 5.06 4.45 -24.54
N LEU A 463 4.42 4.69 -25.70
CA LEU A 463 3.05 4.27 -25.95
C LEU A 463 2.90 2.74 -25.98
N GLU A 464 3.88 2.04 -26.54
CA GLU A 464 3.91 0.57 -26.53
C GLU A 464 4.06 0.05 -25.09
N SER A 465 5.04 0.56 -24.34
CA SER A 465 5.26 0.16 -22.94
C SER A 465 4.05 0.44 -22.03
N VAL A 466 3.38 1.58 -22.17
CA VAL A 466 2.18 1.88 -21.35
C VAL A 466 0.99 1.00 -21.73
N ARG A 467 0.85 0.63 -23.01
CA ARG A 467 -0.19 -0.32 -23.47
C ARG A 467 0.04 -1.71 -22.90
N GLU A 468 1.29 -2.18 -22.93
CA GLU A 468 1.66 -3.47 -22.31
C GLU A 468 1.39 -3.45 -20.81
N LEU A 469 1.79 -2.38 -20.12
CA LEU A 469 1.52 -2.22 -18.69
C LEU A 469 0.02 -2.23 -18.37
N ASN A 470 -0.79 -1.46 -19.09
CA ASN A 470 -2.24 -1.42 -18.89
C ASN A 470 -2.87 -2.78 -19.18
N ARG A 471 -2.42 -3.49 -20.22
CA ARG A 471 -2.91 -4.85 -20.54
C ARG A 471 -2.56 -5.86 -19.46
N ALA A 472 -1.34 -5.81 -18.92
CA ALA A 472 -0.91 -6.71 -17.85
C ALA A 472 -1.61 -6.43 -16.51
N ALA A 473 -2.02 -5.18 -16.27
CA ALA A 473 -2.74 -4.78 -15.07
C ALA A 473 -4.27 -5.02 -15.15
N ASP A 474 -4.82 -5.08 -16.37
CA ASP A 474 -6.25 -5.28 -16.66
C ASP A 474 -7.15 -4.31 -15.86
N GLU A 475 -8.13 -4.80 -15.10
CA GLU A 475 -9.00 -3.97 -14.24
C GLU A 475 -8.22 -3.18 -13.16
N GLY A 476 -7.02 -3.63 -12.80
CA GLY A 476 -6.12 -2.96 -11.84
C GLY A 476 -5.29 -1.81 -12.44
N ALA A 477 -5.48 -1.46 -13.72
CA ALA A 477 -4.72 -0.41 -14.39
C ALA A 477 -4.99 0.97 -13.76
N ARG A 478 -3.93 1.62 -13.25
CA ARG A 478 -4.03 2.94 -12.62
C ARG A 478 -4.49 4.00 -13.63
N PHE A 479 -5.41 4.88 -13.21
CA PHE A 479 -5.93 5.98 -14.05
C PHE A 479 -4.85 6.82 -14.71
N VAL A 480 -3.73 7.06 -14.02
CA VAL A 480 -2.63 7.87 -14.55
C VAL A 480 -1.93 7.25 -15.77
N PHE A 481 -1.88 5.91 -15.87
CA PHE A 481 -1.28 5.21 -17.00
C PHE A 481 -2.25 5.10 -18.17
N ARG A 482 -3.54 4.92 -17.91
CA ARG A 482 -4.60 5.06 -18.92
C ARG A 482 -4.66 6.47 -19.50
N TYR A 483 -4.48 7.49 -18.66
CA TYR A 483 -4.35 8.89 -19.09
C TYR A 483 -3.15 9.08 -20.02
N LEU A 484 -2.00 8.48 -19.68
CA LEU A 484 -0.80 8.56 -20.51
C LEU A 484 -1.01 7.85 -21.85
N GLU A 485 -1.63 6.67 -21.85
CA GLU A 485 -2.01 5.96 -23.10
C GLU A 485 -2.92 6.81 -23.98
N ALA A 486 -3.98 7.40 -23.42
CA ALA A 486 -4.91 8.26 -24.15
C ALA A 486 -4.18 9.47 -24.76
N THR A 487 -3.35 10.13 -23.96
CA THR A 487 -2.55 11.30 -24.37
C THR A 487 -1.62 10.96 -25.54
N LEU A 488 -0.84 9.88 -25.42
CA LEU A 488 0.10 9.48 -26.47
C LEU A 488 -0.61 8.92 -27.71
N THR A 489 -1.76 8.26 -27.55
CA THR A 489 -2.60 7.78 -28.66
C THR A 489 -3.14 8.96 -29.47
N TRP A 490 -3.60 10.02 -28.81
CA TRP A 490 -4.07 11.24 -29.46
C TRP A 490 -2.95 11.94 -30.23
N ILE A 491 -1.78 12.08 -29.61
CA ILE A 491 -0.59 12.68 -30.24
C ILE A 491 -0.09 11.84 -31.42
N GLY A 492 -0.26 10.52 -31.35
CA GLY A 492 0.02 9.59 -32.44
C GLY A 492 -0.94 9.68 -33.62
N GLY A 493 -2.04 10.44 -33.50
CA GLY A 493 -3.02 10.68 -34.56
C GLY A 493 -4.28 9.81 -34.50
N ASP A 494 -4.36 8.85 -33.59
CA ASP A 494 -5.54 8.00 -33.38
C ASP A 494 -6.52 8.68 -32.40
N VAL A 495 -7.18 9.72 -32.91
CA VAL A 495 -8.01 10.62 -32.11
C VAL A 495 -9.23 9.90 -31.53
N ASP A 496 -9.89 9.05 -32.32
CA ASP A 496 -11.12 8.37 -31.91
C ASP A 496 -10.86 7.43 -30.73
N ARG A 497 -9.81 6.59 -30.82
CA ARG A 497 -9.42 5.71 -29.72
C ARG A 497 -9.04 6.50 -28.46
N ALA A 498 -8.32 7.61 -28.61
CA ALA A 498 -7.94 8.43 -27.47
C ALA A 498 -9.17 9.03 -26.77
N VAL A 499 -10.17 9.50 -27.54
CA VAL A 499 -11.44 10.01 -27.01
C VAL A 499 -12.18 8.93 -26.23
N ASP A 500 -12.23 7.69 -26.71
CA ASP A 500 -12.87 6.59 -26.00
C ASP A 500 -12.16 6.24 -24.69
N LEU A 501 -10.83 6.25 -24.67
CA LEU A 501 -10.04 6.08 -23.45
C LEU A 501 -10.31 7.19 -22.42
N TRP A 502 -10.39 8.45 -22.85
CA TRP A 502 -10.73 9.56 -21.95
C TRP A 502 -12.18 9.51 -21.46
N ARG A 503 -13.14 9.10 -22.29
CA ARG A 503 -14.54 8.91 -21.84
C ARG A 503 -14.66 7.82 -20.78
N ALA A 504 -13.89 6.74 -20.90
CA ALA A 504 -13.83 5.72 -19.87
C ALA A 504 -13.25 6.29 -18.56
N LEU A 505 -12.12 7.00 -18.64
CA LEU A 505 -11.52 7.68 -17.49
C LEU A 505 -12.44 8.72 -16.83
N GLU A 506 -13.15 9.52 -17.61
CA GLU A 506 -14.07 10.54 -17.12
C GLU A 506 -15.19 9.92 -16.28
N ARG A 507 -15.80 8.82 -16.76
CA ARG A 507 -16.86 8.10 -16.04
C ARG A 507 -16.38 7.50 -14.72
N GLU A 508 -15.18 6.91 -14.73
CA GLU A 508 -14.65 6.22 -13.54
C GLU A 508 -14.10 7.20 -12.49
N THR A 509 -13.64 8.38 -12.90
CA THR A 509 -13.02 9.35 -11.98
C THR A 509 -13.97 10.45 -11.51
N GLU A 510 -15.24 10.46 -11.96
CA GLU A 510 -16.15 11.59 -11.77
C GLU A 510 -16.35 11.99 -10.30
N TYR A 511 -16.44 11.00 -9.41
CA TYR A 511 -16.68 11.17 -7.98
C TYR A 511 -15.51 10.73 -7.10
N GLU A 512 -14.48 10.09 -7.67
CA GLU A 512 -13.41 9.45 -6.92
C GLU A 512 -12.08 10.23 -6.92
N ASP A 513 -11.80 11.04 -7.96
CA ASP A 513 -10.48 11.66 -8.12
C ASP A 513 -10.55 13.14 -8.50
N ALA A 514 -10.38 14.02 -7.51
CA ALA A 514 -10.28 15.47 -7.71
C ALA A 514 -9.09 15.89 -8.60
N SER A 515 -8.07 15.03 -8.75
CA SER A 515 -6.92 15.27 -9.62
C SER A 515 -7.24 15.12 -11.12
N ARG A 516 -8.46 14.70 -11.49
CA ARG A 516 -8.89 14.58 -12.89
C ARG A 516 -8.77 15.86 -13.71
N MET A 517 -8.84 17.02 -13.05
CA MET A 517 -8.69 18.34 -13.69
C MET A 517 -7.22 18.80 -13.80
N MET A 518 -6.29 18.13 -13.11
CA MET A 518 -4.88 18.51 -13.05
C MET A 518 -4.22 18.35 -14.43
N ARG A 519 -3.59 19.42 -14.91
CA ARG A 519 -2.85 19.43 -16.19
C ARG A 519 -1.44 18.91 -15.97
N ARG A 520 -1.24 17.62 -16.24
CA ARG A 520 0.04 16.95 -15.93
C ARG A 520 1.05 17.13 -17.05
N LEU A 521 0.61 17.04 -18.30
CA LEU A 521 1.47 17.04 -19.49
C LEU A 521 1.09 18.12 -20.49
N PHE A 522 2.06 18.60 -21.28
CA PHE A 522 1.84 19.52 -22.40
C PHE A 522 2.73 19.19 -23.60
N ILE A 523 2.30 19.63 -24.79
CA ILE A 523 3.08 19.45 -26.02
C ILE A 523 4.26 20.42 -26.04
N ALA A 524 5.47 19.87 -26.01
CA ALA A 524 6.71 20.63 -25.99
C ALA A 524 7.50 20.51 -27.31
N ASN A 525 8.31 21.53 -27.59
CA ASN A 525 9.31 21.49 -28.65
C ASN A 525 10.59 20.77 -28.19
N ALA A 526 11.59 20.67 -29.08
CA ALA A 526 12.87 20.02 -28.77
C ALA A 526 13.65 20.64 -27.60
N ASN A 527 13.36 21.90 -27.25
CA ASN A 527 13.97 22.60 -26.11
C ASN A 527 13.14 22.48 -24.82
N GLY A 528 12.10 21.63 -24.80
CA GLY A 528 11.21 21.45 -23.66
C GLY A 528 10.25 22.61 -23.39
N LYS A 529 10.16 23.59 -24.31
CA LYS A 529 9.24 24.74 -24.20
C LYS A 529 7.89 24.43 -24.84
N PRO A 530 6.77 25.01 -24.38
CA PRO A 530 5.45 24.77 -24.98
C PRO A 530 5.42 25.17 -26.45
N VAL A 531 4.81 24.30 -27.27
CA VAL A 531 4.44 24.65 -28.63
C VAL A 531 3.19 25.51 -28.56
N LEU A 532 3.23 26.68 -29.19
CA LEU A 532 2.10 27.60 -29.23
C LEU A 532 1.26 27.37 -30.47
N TYR A 533 -0.04 27.27 -30.27
CA TYR A 533 -1.02 26.96 -31.29
C TYR A 533 -1.96 28.14 -31.56
N ARG A 534 -2.67 28.01 -32.67
CA ARG A 534 -3.80 28.85 -33.06
C ARG A 534 -4.96 27.95 -33.43
N GLY A 535 -6.18 28.41 -33.19
CA GLY A 535 -7.35 27.67 -33.63
C GLY A 535 -8.62 28.47 -33.47
N ARG A 536 -9.70 27.92 -34.02
CA ARG A 536 -11.00 28.59 -34.07
C ARG A 536 -11.98 27.92 -33.11
N LEU A 537 -12.70 28.73 -32.34
CA LEU A 537 -13.83 28.27 -31.54
C LEU A 537 -14.89 27.71 -32.47
N GLU A 538 -15.32 26.47 -32.23
CA GLU A 538 -16.33 25.82 -33.07
C GLU A 538 -17.70 25.91 -32.41
N LYS A 539 -17.80 25.45 -31.16
CA LYS A 539 -19.06 25.46 -30.40
C LYS A 539 -18.83 25.49 -28.90
N GLN A 540 -19.85 25.96 -28.18
CA GLN A 540 -19.93 25.85 -26.73
C GLN A 540 -20.45 24.45 -26.37
N ARG A 541 -19.74 23.71 -25.53
CA ARG A 541 -20.18 22.38 -25.04
C ARG A 541 -21.12 22.51 -23.85
N SER A 542 -20.79 23.41 -22.93
CA SER A 542 -21.57 23.73 -21.74
C SER A 542 -21.19 25.13 -21.26
N LYS A 543 -21.91 25.67 -20.27
CA LYS A 543 -21.65 27.02 -19.74
C LYS A 543 -20.19 27.19 -19.33
N GLY A 544 -19.47 28.10 -19.98
CA GLY A 544 -18.05 28.35 -19.71
C GLY A 544 -17.04 27.35 -20.31
N HIS A 545 -17.51 26.37 -21.11
CA HIS A 545 -16.67 25.34 -21.72
C HIS A 545 -16.87 25.29 -23.24
N TRP A 546 -15.76 25.41 -23.96
CA TRP A 546 -15.75 25.58 -25.41
C TRP A 546 -14.93 24.48 -26.09
N GLN A 547 -15.26 24.20 -27.35
CA GLN A 547 -14.46 23.35 -28.24
C GLN A 547 -13.75 24.19 -29.28
N LEU A 548 -12.47 23.91 -29.44
CA LEU A 548 -11.58 24.62 -30.33
C LEU A 548 -10.99 23.66 -31.37
N ARG A 549 -11.10 24.04 -32.64
CA ARG A 549 -10.46 23.35 -33.76
C ARG A 549 -9.10 23.98 -33.99
N VAL A 550 -8.04 23.21 -33.72
CA VAL A 550 -6.65 23.68 -33.80
C VAL A 550 -6.11 23.51 -35.22
N GLU A 551 -5.37 24.50 -35.71
CA GLU A 551 -4.70 24.40 -37.01
C GLU A 551 -3.57 23.35 -36.95
N GLY A 552 -3.54 22.43 -37.91
CA GLY A 552 -2.48 21.42 -38.04
C GLY A 552 -2.60 20.21 -37.11
N LEU A 553 -3.70 20.08 -36.36
CA LEU A 553 -4.01 18.89 -35.55
C LEU A 553 -5.35 18.28 -35.95
N HIS A 554 -5.40 16.95 -35.95
CA HIS A 554 -6.66 16.22 -36.08
C HIS A 554 -7.33 16.18 -34.70
N GLY A 555 -8.61 16.54 -34.62
CA GLY A 555 -9.40 16.53 -33.40
C GLY A 555 -9.65 17.92 -32.77
N TYR A 556 -10.37 17.90 -31.65
CA TYR A 556 -10.80 19.10 -30.93
C TYR A 556 -10.07 19.23 -29.59
N VAL A 557 -9.83 20.46 -29.17
CA VAL A 557 -9.24 20.80 -27.88
C VAL A 557 -10.27 21.56 -27.05
N ASN A 558 -10.42 21.20 -25.78
CA ASN A 558 -11.32 21.90 -24.88
C ASN A 558 -10.72 23.24 -24.46
N LEU A 559 -11.55 24.25 -24.21
CA LEU A 559 -11.14 25.56 -23.70
C LEU A 559 -12.06 25.96 -22.54
N ALA A 560 -11.47 26.39 -21.43
CA ALA A 560 -12.19 26.88 -20.27
C ALA A 560 -12.22 28.42 -20.27
N GLU A 561 -13.41 29.00 -20.41
CA GLU A 561 -13.62 30.44 -20.54
C GLU A 561 -13.03 31.24 -19.37
N ARG A 562 -13.10 30.68 -18.16
CA ARG A 562 -12.56 31.28 -16.93
C ARG A 562 -11.06 31.62 -17.00
N GLU A 563 -10.32 31.01 -17.92
CA GLU A 563 -8.88 31.17 -18.11
C GLU A 563 -8.55 32.14 -19.25
N PHE A 564 -9.49 32.42 -20.14
CA PHE A 564 -9.35 33.31 -21.28
C PHE A 564 -10.26 34.54 -21.13
N ARG A 565 -10.37 35.09 -19.91
CA ARG A 565 -11.34 36.17 -19.58
C ARG A 565 -11.19 37.46 -20.39
N ASN A 566 -10.02 37.68 -20.98
CA ASN A 566 -9.72 38.88 -21.77
C ASN A 566 -10.02 38.66 -23.27
N GLU A 567 -10.44 37.46 -23.66
CA GLU A 567 -10.82 37.11 -25.03
C GLU A 567 -12.35 37.12 -25.17
N ASP A 568 -12.86 37.68 -26.25
CA ASP A 568 -14.28 37.59 -26.61
C ASP A 568 -14.55 36.22 -27.25
N LEU A 569 -15.14 35.30 -26.48
CA LEU A 569 -15.34 33.91 -26.90
C LEU A 569 -16.67 33.74 -27.62
N GLN A 570 -16.61 33.63 -28.95
CA GLN A 570 -17.76 33.37 -29.81
C GLN A 570 -17.43 32.32 -30.89
N PRO A 571 -18.40 31.52 -31.37
CA PRO A 571 -18.18 30.60 -32.48
C PRO A 571 -17.56 31.30 -33.69
N GLY A 572 -16.54 30.68 -34.29
CA GLY A 572 -15.78 31.20 -35.42
C GLY A 572 -14.59 32.10 -35.03
N ARG A 573 -14.51 32.58 -33.78
CA ARG A 573 -13.40 33.43 -33.32
C ARG A 573 -12.09 32.64 -33.27
N GLU A 574 -11.01 33.28 -33.71
CA GLU A 574 -9.66 32.73 -33.63
C GLU A 574 -9.02 33.07 -32.28
N ILE A 575 -8.48 32.06 -31.59
CA ILE A 575 -7.68 32.19 -30.37
C ILE A 575 -6.23 31.85 -30.71
N LYS A 576 -5.27 32.62 -30.18
CA LYS A 576 -3.85 32.51 -30.51
C LYS A 576 -2.99 32.36 -29.26
N GLY A 577 -1.82 31.75 -29.41
CA GLY A 577 -0.78 31.78 -28.39
C GLY A 577 -1.06 30.92 -27.15
N PHE A 578 -1.87 29.86 -27.30
CA PHE A 578 -2.12 28.89 -26.24
C PHE A 578 -1.27 27.63 -26.46
N ALA A 579 -0.89 26.99 -25.35
CA ALA A 579 -0.30 25.65 -25.34
C ALA A 579 -1.42 24.60 -25.27
N ILE A 580 -1.14 23.37 -25.70
CA ILE A 580 -2.03 22.24 -25.50
C ILE A 580 -1.50 21.41 -24.33
N ALA A 581 -2.30 21.35 -23.27
CA ALA A 581 -2.06 20.53 -22.09
C ALA A 581 -3.07 19.38 -22.05
N PHE A 582 -2.87 18.43 -21.14
CA PHE A 582 -3.73 17.25 -21.01
C PHE A 582 -4.09 16.99 -19.54
N ASN A 583 -5.35 16.66 -19.30
CA ASN A 583 -5.85 16.10 -18.04
C ASN A 583 -6.69 14.85 -18.34
N TYR A 584 -7.40 14.29 -17.34
CA TYR A 584 -8.17 13.06 -17.54
C TYR A 584 -9.42 13.25 -18.43
N LEU A 585 -9.79 14.49 -18.72
CA LEU A 585 -10.92 14.86 -19.59
C LEU A 585 -10.48 15.12 -21.04
N GLY A 586 -9.18 14.97 -21.33
CA GLY A 586 -8.61 15.14 -22.66
C GLY A 586 -7.74 16.38 -22.85
N PRO A 587 -7.48 16.76 -24.12
CA PRO A 587 -6.67 17.92 -24.45
C PRO A 587 -7.40 19.21 -24.07
N ILE A 588 -6.66 20.14 -23.49
CA ILE A 588 -7.15 21.45 -23.05
C ILE A 588 -6.19 22.57 -23.45
N ALA A 589 -6.74 23.67 -23.95
CA ALA A 589 -6.02 24.89 -24.20
C ALA A 589 -5.58 25.52 -22.87
N ASP A 590 -4.29 25.80 -22.76
CA ASP A 590 -3.68 26.37 -21.56
C ASP A 590 -2.86 27.61 -21.94
N LEU A 591 -2.91 28.65 -21.10
CA LEU A 591 -2.23 29.91 -21.39
C LEU A 591 -0.70 29.74 -21.36
N ALA A 592 0.00 30.29 -22.36
CA ALA A 592 1.46 30.25 -22.43
C ALA A 592 2.14 30.85 -21.18
N SER A 593 1.54 31.87 -20.57
CA SER A 593 2.03 32.52 -19.34
C SER A 593 2.15 31.57 -18.15
N ARG A 594 1.43 30.44 -18.15
CA ARG A 594 1.49 29.41 -17.09
C ARG A 594 2.77 28.56 -17.14
N TYR A 595 3.58 28.70 -18.18
CA TYR A 595 4.80 27.93 -18.43
C TYR A 595 6.08 28.77 -18.25
N GLY A 596 5.98 29.97 -17.65
CA GLY A 596 7.12 30.83 -17.36
C GLY A 596 7.61 31.70 -18.52
N GLY A 597 6.84 31.83 -19.61
CA GLY A 597 7.13 32.76 -20.70
C GLY A 597 6.45 34.11 -20.47
N GLN A 598 7.22 35.21 -20.42
CA GLN A 598 6.71 36.52 -20.78
C GLN A 598 6.34 36.50 -22.27
N LEU A 599 5.17 37.05 -22.61
CA LEU A 599 4.64 37.19 -23.97
C LEU A 599 5.59 37.98 -24.88
#